data_AF-A0A1M5F1P9-F1
#
_entry.id   AF-A0A1M5F1P9-F1
#
_cell.length_a   1.000
_cell.length_b   1.000
_cell.length_c   1.000
_cell.angle_alpha   90.00
_cell.angle_beta   90.00
_cell.angle_gamma   90.00
#
_symmetry.space_group_name_H-M   'P 1'
#
loop_
_entity.id
_entity.type
_entity.pdbx_description
1 polymer ?
#
loop_
_entity_poly.entity_id
_entity_poly.type
_entity_poly.pdbx_seq_one_letter_code
_entity_poly.pdbx_strand_id
1 'polypeptide(L)'
;MASYHLSVKTVKRSAGRSATAAAAYRAGESIACEREGRVHDYTAKSGVLETFILAPEGAPNWAQDRAALWNAAEARETRKNSVTAREWEVSLPSEISDADRVEITRDFAQALVDRYGIAVDVAIHAPHREGDQRNHHAHILTSTRRLEPEGFTDKTRVLDAAKTGGVEIEEMRGVWAGLQNAALERAAVLERVDHRSLETQREAALERGDALEAEALDRDPELKLGPAANAIERREMRAAEREGRTYEPVTERGAVVYAARQARTVYNDMRARVLAARETYALERDAGRDRVSSGLAALRAAAGRQGLGDGHSLVEGAEKTAEPLARGSIRERLAGIVARDVGATELKADVEDTRQRLVSALGRAVPVKGTEIELEDGDERDGKEKVRQREGRSLGDDTGWSI
;
A
#
# COMPACT_ATOMS: atom_id res chain seq x y z
N MET A 1 -7.78 3.10 3.72
CA MET A 1 -6.57 2.26 3.61
C MET A 1 -5.36 3.08 3.94
N ALA A 2 -5.06 3.10 5.24
CA ALA A 2 -3.82 3.54 5.81
C ALA A 2 -2.69 2.79 5.10
N SER A 3 -1.71 3.53 4.60
CA SER A 3 -0.57 2.96 3.88
C SER A 3 0.71 3.20 4.67
N TYR A 4 1.53 2.17 4.75
CA TYR A 4 2.84 2.25 5.35
C TYR A 4 3.88 2.65 4.31
N HIS A 5 4.61 3.71 4.58
CA HIS A 5 5.83 4.06 3.87
C HIS A 5 6.82 4.71 4.82
N LEU A 6 8.05 4.22 4.76
CA LEU A 6 9.22 4.89 5.29
C LEU A 6 10.38 4.62 4.33
N SER A 7 11.09 5.64 3.89
CA SER A 7 12.33 5.46 3.14
C SER A 7 13.43 6.37 3.67
N VAL A 8 14.66 5.89 3.58
CA VAL A 8 15.84 6.61 4.09
C VAL A 8 16.78 6.88 2.94
N LYS A 9 17.15 8.15 2.74
CA LYS A 9 17.98 8.62 1.63
C LYS A 9 19.10 9.51 2.17
N THR A 10 20.27 9.46 1.56
CA THR A 10 21.39 10.34 1.92
C THR A 10 21.46 11.55 0.99
N VAL A 11 21.76 12.72 1.53
CA VAL A 11 22.14 13.91 0.76
C VAL A 11 23.66 13.89 0.56
N LYS A 12 24.09 13.61 -0.68
CA LYS A 12 25.50 13.41 -1.04
C LYS A 12 25.99 14.52 -1.96
N ARG A 13 27.12 15.13 -1.61
CA ARG A 13 27.79 16.13 -2.47
C ARG A 13 28.21 15.59 -3.83
N SER A 14 28.68 14.34 -3.87
CA SER A 14 29.09 13.68 -5.12
C SER A 14 27.93 13.49 -6.10
N ALA A 15 26.68 13.58 -5.64
CA ALA A 15 25.48 13.55 -6.47
C ALA A 15 24.97 14.96 -6.81
N GLY A 16 25.77 16.01 -6.57
CA GLY A 16 25.39 17.40 -6.81
C GLY A 16 24.34 17.95 -5.84
N ARG A 17 24.12 17.29 -4.69
CA ARG A 17 23.13 17.70 -3.68
C ARG A 17 23.80 18.42 -2.51
N SER A 18 23.10 19.37 -1.90
CA SER A 18 23.49 20.05 -0.66
C SER A 18 22.35 19.98 0.37
N ALA A 19 22.71 20.05 1.65
CA ALA A 19 21.75 20.06 2.75
C ALA A 19 20.91 21.34 2.76
N THR A 20 21.53 22.49 2.45
CA THR A 20 20.82 23.78 2.31
C THR A 20 19.78 23.75 1.19
N ALA A 21 20.12 23.21 0.01
CA ALA A 21 19.13 23.02 -1.06
C ALA A 21 18.03 22.05 -0.66
N ALA A 22 18.40 20.98 0.05
CA ALA A 22 17.44 19.99 0.50
C ALA A 22 16.43 20.60 1.47
N ALA A 23 16.90 21.32 2.49
CA ALA A 23 16.08 21.98 3.49
C ALA A 23 15.17 23.04 2.86
N ALA A 24 15.73 23.94 2.05
CA ALA A 24 14.97 24.98 1.35
C ALA A 24 13.84 24.38 0.50
N TYR A 25 14.15 23.32 -0.27
CA TYR A 25 13.15 22.66 -1.12
C TYR A 25 12.00 22.03 -0.32
N ARG A 26 12.30 21.46 0.84
CA ARG A 26 11.29 20.75 1.67
C ARG A 26 10.42 21.75 2.41
N ALA A 27 11.04 22.72 3.07
CA ALA A 27 10.34 23.76 3.81
C ALA A 27 9.63 24.80 2.93
N GLY A 28 9.97 24.89 1.64
CA GLY A 28 9.44 25.94 0.75
C GLY A 28 10.03 27.32 1.09
N GLU A 29 11.30 27.36 1.44
CA GLU A 29 12.00 28.57 1.90
C GLU A 29 13.12 28.99 0.95
N SER A 30 13.67 30.18 1.20
CA SER A 30 14.87 30.69 0.53
C SER A 30 16.06 30.61 1.47
N ILE A 31 17.07 29.80 1.12
CA ILE A 31 18.28 29.60 1.94
C ILE A 31 19.53 29.90 1.11
N ALA A 32 20.36 30.82 1.60
CA ALA A 32 21.69 31.05 1.07
C ALA A 32 22.63 29.90 1.45
N CYS A 33 23.29 29.28 0.48
CA CYS A 33 24.32 28.28 0.69
C CYS A 33 25.69 28.93 0.68
N GLU A 34 26.31 29.06 1.84
CA GLU A 34 27.63 29.69 1.99
C GLU A 34 28.72 28.93 1.23
N ARG A 35 28.67 27.59 1.25
CA ARG A 35 29.63 26.74 0.54
C ARG A 35 29.56 26.89 -0.97
N GLU A 36 28.36 27.02 -1.53
CA GLU A 36 28.15 27.09 -2.98
C GLU A 36 28.11 28.54 -3.50
N GLY A 37 28.02 29.53 -2.61
CA GLY A 37 27.92 30.94 -2.96
C GLY A 37 26.64 31.29 -3.72
N ARG A 38 25.56 30.53 -3.54
CA ARG A 38 24.27 30.73 -4.23
C ARG A 38 23.08 30.58 -3.30
N VAL A 39 21.96 31.15 -3.69
CA VAL A 39 20.68 31.03 -2.96
C VAL A 39 19.82 29.93 -3.58
N HIS A 40 19.22 29.10 -2.73
CA HIS A 40 18.21 28.13 -3.11
C HIS A 40 16.84 28.68 -2.72
N ASP A 41 16.11 29.23 -3.69
CA ASP A 41 14.80 29.83 -3.47
C ASP A 41 13.69 28.88 -3.92
N TYR A 42 12.91 28.39 -2.96
CA TYR A 42 11.74 27.54 -3.18
C TYR A 42 10.46 28.14 -2.56
N THR A 43 10.43 29.46 -2.36
CA THR A 43 9.27 30.18 -1.80
C THR A 43 7.99 30.06 -2.64
N ALA A 44 8.13 29.76 -3.94
CA ALA A 44 7.00 29.46 -4.82
C ALA A 44 6.38 28.08 -4.59
N LYS A 45 6.97 27.23 -3.74
CA LYS A 45 6.44 25.90 -3.45
C LYS A 45 5.17 26.01 -2.60
N SER A 46 4.16 25.23 -2.97
CA SER A 46 2.90 25.11 -2.24
C SER A 46 2.74 23.74 -1.61
N GLY A 47 1.75 23.60 -0.73
CA GLY A 47 1.42 22.33 -0.09
C GLY A 47 2.37 21.94 1.05
N VAL A 48 3.13 22.88 1.60
CA VAL A 48 3.79 22.72 2.90
C VAL A 48 2.76 23.09 3.97
N LEU A 49 2.42 22.14 4.84
CA LEU A 49 1.40 22.31 5.88
C LEU A 49 2.00 22.81 7.19
N GLU A 50 3.14 22.25 7.58
CA GLU A 50 3.81 22.54 8.85
C GLU A 50 5.31 22.33 8.68
N THR A 51 6.12 23.17 9.31
CA THR A 51 7.57 22.92 9.42
C THR A 51 8.05 23.23 10.83
N PHE A 52 9.01 22.44 11.33
CA PHE A 52 9.63 22.69 12.62
C PHE A 52 10.99 22.00 12.71
N ILE A 53 11.82 22.48 13.63
CA ILE A 53 13.12 21.87 13.95
C ILE A 53 13.08 21.33 15.38
N LEU A 54 13.60 20.12 15.57
CA LEU A 54 13.91 19.55 16.87
C LEU A 54 15.43 19.38 16.98
N ALA A 55 15.97 19.68 18.15
CA ALA A 55 17.38 19.54 18.45
C ALA A 55 17.54 19.00 19.87
N PRO A 56 18.68 18.37 20.20
CA PRO A 56 18.94 17.89 21.56
C PRO A 56 18.84 19.03 22.59
N GLU A 57 18.51 18.68 23.83
CA GLU A 57 18.52 19.65 24.93
C GLU A 57 19.91 20.30 25.07
N GLY A 58 19.93 21.61 25.30
CA GLY A 58 21.16 22.39 25.39
C GLY A 58 21.80 22.72 24.03
N ALA A 59 21.20 22.32 22.90
CA ALA A 59 21.70 22.72 21.59
C ALA A 59 21.75 24.26 21.44
N PRO A 60 22.68 24.79 20.63
CA PRO A 60 22.79 26.22 20.39
C PRO A 60 21.50 26.82 19.83
N ASN A 61 21.18 28.06 20.21
CA ASN A 61 19.97 28.76 19.72
C ASN A 61 19.92 28.83 18.18
N TRP A 62 21.07 28.92 17.50
CA TRP A 62 21.13 28.95 16.04
C TRP A 62 20.62 27.66 15.39
N ALA A 63 20.55 26.55 16.13
CA ALA A 63 20.04 25.29 15.59
C ALA A 63 18.56 25.35 15.25
N GLN A 64 17.81 26.29 15.83
CA GLN A 64 16.40 26.54 15.52
C GLN A 64 16.22 27.40 14.26
N ASP A 65 17.28 28.02 13.75
CA ASP A 65 17.28 28.70 12.45
C ASP A 65 17.70 27.72 11.36
N ARG A 66 16.79 27.44 10.42
CA ARG A 66 17.01 26.43 9.36
C ARG A 66 18.23 26.74 8.50
N ALA A 67 18.41 28.00 8.11
CA ALA A 67 19.52 28.41 7.27
C ALA A 67 20.86 28.23 7.99
N ALA A 68 20.96 28.66 9.25
CA ALA A 68 22.13 28.50 10.10
C ALA A 68 22.43 27.03 10.37
N LEU A 69 21.42 26.22 10.71
CA LEU A 69 21.56 24.80 10.96
C LEU A 69 22.20 24.07 9.77
N TRP A 70 21.67 24.27 8.57
CA TRP A 70 22.13 23.53 7.40
C TRP A 70 23.42 24.09 6.78
N ASN A 71 23.71 25.38 6.94
CA ASN A 71 25.04 25.90 6.62
C ASN A 71 26.10 25.37 7.59
N ALA A 72 25.81 25.30 8.89
CA ALA A 72 26.70 24.68 9.87
C ALA A 72 26.93 23.19 9.56
N ALA A 73 25.89 22.44 9.18
CA ALA A 73 26.02 21.04 8.80
C ALA A 73 26.89 20.85 7.55
N GLU A 74 26.72 21.70 6.53
CA GLU A 74 27.59 21.72 5.35
C GLU A 74 29.04 22.05 5.71
N ALA A 75 29.27 23.08 6.54
CA ALA A 75 30.62 23.52 6.90
C ALA A 75 31.43 22.44 7.66
N ARG A 76 30.77 21.58 8.44
CA ARG A 76 31.42 20.50 9.19
C ARG A 76 31.86 19.31 8.34
N GLU A 77 31.35 19.19 7.13
CA GLU A 77 31.76 18.17 6.19
C GLU A 77 32.85 18.69 5.26
N THR A 78 34.05 18.08 5.30
CA THR A 78 35.24 18.62 4.62
C THR A 78 35.55 17.92 3.29
N ARG A 79 34.86 16.82 2.95
CA ARG A 79 35.16 16.02 1.75
C ARG A 79 34.17 16.31 0.62
N LYS A 80 34.65 16.21 -0.62
CA LYS A 80 33.83 16.40 -1.84
C LYS A 80 32.72 15.35 -2.01
N ASN A 81 32.85 14.19 -1.37
CA ASN A 81 31.90 13.09 -1.40
C ASN A 81 31.18 12.89 -0.06
N SER A 82 31.23 13.87 0.84
CA SER A 82 30.54 13.80 2.13
C SER A 82 29.03 13.64 1.95
N VAL A 83 28.45 12.83 2.86
CA VAL A 83 27.02 12.87 3.17
C VAL A 83 26.80 13.99 4.18
N THR A 84 26.02 15.00 3.79
CA THR A 84 25.82 16.22 4.60
C THR A 84 24.52 16.18 5.41
N ALA A 85 23.53 15.44 4.94
CA ALA A 85 22.28 15.17 5.65
C ALA A 85 21.73 13.78 5.30
N ARG A 86 20.78 13.30 6.10
CA ARG A 86 19.98 12.10 5.84
C ARG A 86 18.51 12.47 5.87
N GLU A 87 17.74 11.92 4.97
CA GLU A 87 16.30 12.17 4.82
C GLU A 87 15.54 10.90 5.16
N TRP A 88 14.58 11.02 6.06
CA TRP A 88 13.54 10.03 6.31
C TRP A 88 12.25 10.58 5.69
N GLU A 89 11.70 9.85 4.73
CA GLU A 89 10.45 10.20 4.06
C GLU A 89 9.38 9.21 4.52
N VAL A 90 8.32 9.70 5.14
CA VAL A 90 7.26 8.88 5.74
C VAL A 90 5.90 9.23 5.16
N SER A 91 5.04 8.23 4.95
CA SER A 91 3.60 8.47 4.65
C SER A 91 2.85 8.76 5.94
N LEU A 92 1.84 9.63 5.87
CA LEU A 92 0.95 9.96 6.98
C LEU A 92 -0.46 9.43 6.67
N PRO A 93 -1.17 8.79 7.62
CA PRO A 93 -2.50 8.27 7.35
C PRO A 93 -3.49 9.38 6.96
N SER A 94 -4.23 9.16 5.87
CA SER A 94 -5.27 10.09 5.41
C SER A 94 -6.50 10.12 6.33
N GLU A 95 -6.63 9.10 7.18
CA GLU A 95 -7.75 8.82 8.05
C GLU A 95 -7.72 9.59 9.39
N ILE A 96 -6.56 10.13 9.78
CA ILE A 96 -6.39 10.91 11.03
C ILE A 96 -6.39 12.42 10.75
N SER A 97 -6.56 13.24 11.79
CA SER A 97 -6.60 14.70 11.64
C SER A 97 -5.22 15.29 11.30
N ASP A 98 -5.19 16.51 10.77
CA ASP A 98 -3.92 17.23 10.54
C ASP A 98 -3.11 17.41 11.84
N ALA A 99 -3.80 17.64 12.96
CA ALA A 99 -3.16 17.75 14.27
C ALA A 99 -2.47 16.44 14.69
N ASP A 100 -3.15 15.30 14.51
CA ASP A 100 -2.58 13.99 14.83
C ASP A 100 -1.40 13.66 13.91
N ARG A 101 -1.44 14.07 12.64
CA ARG A 101 -0.30 13.92 11.71
C ARG A 101 0.91 14.71 12.19
N VAL A 102 0.72 15.94 12.66
CA VAL A 102 1.79 16.76 13.25
C VAL A 102 2.32 16.10 14.52
N GLU A 103 1.45 15.61 15.39
CA GLU A 103 1.81 14.92 16.64
C GLU A 103 2.70 13.69 16.37
N ILE A 104 2.24 12.72 15.58
CA ILE A 104 3.03 11.50 15.32
C ILE A 104 4.35 11.81 14.60
N THR A 105 4.39 12.83 13.74
CA THR A 105 5.62 13.24 13.06
C THR A 105 6.61 13.84 14.06
N ARG A 106 6.12 14.64 15.01
CA ARG A 106 6.93 15.21 16.09
C ARG A 106 7.47 14.13 17.01
N ASP A 107 6.65 13.15 17.39
CA ASP A 107 7.07 12.02 18.23
C ASP A 107 8.16 11.19 17.54
N PHE A 108 8.01 10.92 16.24
CA PHE A 108 9.02 10.21 15.48
C PHE A 108 10.32 11.02 15.35
N ALA A 109 10.21 12.32 15.07
CA ALA A 109 11.36 13.21 15.01
C ALA A 109 12.08 13.30 16.36
N GLN A 110 11.36 13.34 17.47
CA GLN A 110 11.92 13.32 18.82
C GLN A 110 12.64 12.01 19.11
N ALA A 111 12.07 10.86 18.71
CA ALA A 111 12.74 9.57 18.84
C ALA A 111 14.08 9.53 18.07
N LEU A 112 14.20 10.19 16.92
CA LEU A 112 15.46 10.35 16.20
C LEU A 112 16.46 11.24 16.96
N VAL A 113 15.99 12.36 17.54
CA VAL A 113 16.81 13.26 18.36
C VAL A 113 17.36 12.50 19.57
N ASP A 114 16.49 11.85 20.35
CA ASP A 114 16.86 11.16 21.59
C ASP A 114 17.83 10.01 21.32
N ARG A 115 17.57 9.24 20.26
CA ARG A 115 18.36 8.05 19.94
C ARG A 115 19.74 8.37 19.37
N TYR A 116 19.87 9.45 18.59
CA TYR A 116 21.11 9.75 17.87
C TYR A 116 21.83 11.02 18.32
N GLY A 117 21.20 11.86 19.16
CA GLY A 117 21.71 13.16 19.57
C GLY A 117 21.93 14.11 18.39
N ILE A 118 21.07 14.08 17.38
CA ILE A 118 21.18 14.85 16.13
C ILE A 118 20.10 15.95 16.05
N ALA A 119 20.31 16.92 15.18
CA ALA A 119 19.25 17.86 14.79
C ALA A 119 18.36 17.26 13.71
N VAL A 120 17.06 17.59 13.76
CA VAL A 120 16.02 17.09 12.87
C VAL A 120 15.17 18.27 12.38
N ASP A 121 15.04 18.43 11.08
CA ASP A 121 14.21 19.44 10.42
C ASP A 121 13.07 18.76 9.66
N VAL A 122 11.84 19.12 9.99
CA VAL A 122 10.63 18.48 9.49
C VAL A 122 9.88 19.43 8.57
N ALA A 123 9.41 18.91 7.43
CA ALA A 123 8.40 19.54 6.59
C ALA A 123 7.28 18.52 6.29
N ILE A 124 6.06 18.85 6.70
CA ILE A 124 4.86 18.05 6.42
C ILE A 124 4.19 18.61 5.18
N HIS A 125 3.84 17.72 4.25
CA HIS A 125 3.25 18.09 2.97
C HIS A 125 1.83 17.57 2.81
N ALA A 126 1.00 18.42 2.20
CA ALA A 126 -0.29 18.04 1.68
C ALA A 126 -0.13 17.14 0.44
N PRO A 127 -1.15 16.34 0.11
CA PRO A 127 -1.23 15.65 -1.15
C PRO A 127 -1.05 16.62 -2.32
N HIS A 128 -0.33 16.18 -3.34
CA HIS A 128 -0.19 16.95 -4.57
C HIS A 128 -1.55 17.09 -5.25
N ARG A 129 -1.92 18.28 -5.73
CA ARG A 129 -3.23 18.57 -6.36
C ARG A 129 -3.63 17.61 -7.48
N GLU A 130 -2.64 17.09 -8.20
CA GLU A 130 -2.81 16.14 -9.31
C GLU A 130 -2.42 14.69 -8.94
N GLY A 131 -2.28 14.40 -7.65
CA GLY A 131 -1.86 13.11 -7.12
C GLY A 131 -2.98 12.37 -6.40
N ASP A 132 -2.63 11.28 -5.73
CA ASP A 132 -3.54 10.64 -4.80
C ASP A 132 -3.76 11.57 -3.60
N GLN A 133 -5.01 12.02 -3.43
CA GLN A 133 -5.41 12.95 -2.37
C GLN A 133 -5.30 12.36 -0.95
N ARG A 134 -4.88 11.10 -0.82
CA ARG A 134 -4.55 10.48 0.46
C ARG A 134 -3.06 10.56 0.80
N ASN A 135 -2.20 10.98 -0.14
CA ASN A 135 -0.75 10.95 0.01
C ASN A 135 -0.19 12.13 0.82
N HIS A 136 -0.63 12.22 2.09
CA HIS A 136 0.04 13.05 3.08
C HIS A 136 1.39 12.42 3.41
N HIS A 137 2.44 13.23 3.51
CA HIS A 137 3.78 12.73 3.79
C HIS A 137 4.62 13.78 4.51
N ALA A 138 5.65 13.33 5.23
CA ALA A 138 6.63 14.21 5.84
C ALA A 138 8.03 13.92 5.32
N HIS A 139 8.78 14.99 5.05
CA HIS A 139 10.23 14.94 4.87
C HIS A 139 10.89 15.32 6.19
N ILE A 140 11.72 14.42 6.72
CA ILE A 140 12.42 14.57 7.99
C ILE A 140 13.91 14.53 7.70
N LEU A 141 14.54 15.69 7.64
CA LEU A 141 15.95 15.86 7.31
C LEU A 141 16.77 15.91 8.60
N THR A 142 17.73 15.01 8.76
CA THR A 142 18.57 14.92 9.97
C THR A 142 20.02 15.25 9.68
N SER A 143 20.70 15.86 10.65
CA SER A 143 22.15 16.04 10.57
C SER A 143 22.84 14.67 10.58
N THR A 144 24.07 14.63 10.04
CA THR A 144 24.91 13.41 10.08
C THR A 144 25.85 13.37 11.28
N ARG A 145 25.84 14.42 12.09
CA ARG A 145 26.68 14.62 13.26
C ARG A 145 25.81 14.93 14.46
N ARG A 146 26.30 14.49 15.62
CA ARG A 146 25.72 14.88 16.90
C ARG A 146 25.78 16.39 17.07
N LEU A 147 24.76 16.95 17.70
CA LEU A 147 24.68 18.36 18.03
C LEU A 147 24.74 18.50 19.56
N GLU A 148 25.75 19.20 20.04
CA GLU A 148 26.01 19.48 21.46
C GLU A 148 25.99 21.01 21.69
N PRO A 149 26.07 21.51 22.94
CA PRO A 149 25.94 22.95 23.22
C PRO A 149 26.94 23.86 22.48
N GLU A 150 28.11 23.35 22.11
CA GLU A 150 29.13 24.07 21.34
C GLU A 150 28.97 23.89 19.81
N GLY A 151 28.03 23.05 19.37
CA GLY A 151 27.72 22.79 17.98
C GLY A 151 27.96 21.34 17.54
N PHE A 152 28.20 21.14 16.25
CA PHE A 152 28.29 19.81 15.66
C PHE A 152 29.61 19.08 15.99
N THR A 153 29.49 17.91 16.61
CA THR A 153 30.62 17.08 17.05
C THR A 153 30.83 15.87 16.12
N ASP A 154 30.84 14.66 16.66
CA ASP A 154 31.17 13.42 15.97
C ASP A 154 30.08 12.98 15.00
N LYS A 155 30.51 12.29 13.94
CA LYS A 155 29.59 11.74 12.92
C LYS A 155 28.87 10.52 13.48
N THR A 156 27.55 10.50 13.39
CA THR A 156 26.74 9.33 13.78
C THR A 156 27.02 8.18 12.80
N ARG A 157 27.68 7.11 13.26
CA ARG A 157 28.05 5.97 12.39
C ARG A 157 27.03 4.83 12.37
N VAL A 158 26.11 4.80 13.31
CA VAL A 158 25.13 3.70 13.48
C VAL A 158 24.30 3.46 12.22
N LEU A 159 23.92 4.54 11.51
CA LEU A 159 23.15 4.48 10.25
C LEU A 159 24.02 4.32 8.99
N ASP A 160 25.35 4.43 9.10
CA ASP A 160 26.28 4.36 7.96
C ASP A 160 26.97 2.99 7.84
N ALA A 161 27.08 2.24 8.94
CA ALA A 161 27.77 0.96 8.94
C ALA A 161 26.88 -0.17 8.41
N ALA A 162 27.41 -0.97 7.48
CA ALA A 162 26.64 -2.04 6.81
C ALA A 162 26.02 -3.06 7.78
N LYS A 163 26.67 -3.31 8.93
CA LYS A 163 26.18 -4.27 9.95
C LYS A 163 25.06 -3.72 10.83
N THR A 164 25.02 -2.40 11.06
CA THR A 164 24.08 -1.78 12.01
C THR A 164 23.00 -0.97 11.33
N GLY A 165 23.28 -0.34 10.18
CA GLY A 165 22.35 0.58 9.53
C GLY A 165 21.05 -0.08 9.09
N GLY A 166 21.11 -1.32 8.60
CA GLY A 166 19.90 -2.07 8.22
C GLY A 166 19.01 -2.38 9.43
N VAL A 167 19.62 -2.88 10.51
CA VAL A 167 18.91 -3.19 11.77
C VAL A 167 18.30 -1.93 12.36
N GLU A 168 19.07 -0.84 12.40
CA GLU A 168 18.64 0.42 12.97
C GLU A 168 17.46 1.04 12.18
N ILE A 169 17.52 0.98 10.84
CA ILE A 169 16.42 1.43 9.99
C ILE A 169 15.18 0.55 10.23
N GLU A 170 15.33 -0.76 10.37
CA GLU A 170 14.23 -1.68 10.65
C GLU A 170 13.56 -1.40 12.00
N GLU A 171 14.35 -1.11 13.04
CA GLU A 171 13.81 -0.69 14.32
C GLU A 171 13.01 0.62 14.22
N MET A 172 13.54 1.63 13.52
CA MET A 172 12.83 2.88 13.31
C MET A 172 11.57 2.70 12.45
N ARG A 173 11.54 1.73 11.53
CA ARG A 173 10.33 1.33 10.81
C ARG A 173 9.27 0.79 11.77
N GLY A 174 9.67 -0.05 12.74
CA GLY A 174 8.80 -0.50 13.81
C GLY A 174 8.25 0.63 14.67
N VAL A 175 9.10 1.59 15.08
CA VAL A 175 8.67 2.79 15.81
C VAL A 175 7.63 3.58 15.01
N TRP A 176 7.88 3.82 13.73
CA TRP A 176 6.95 4.57 12.88
C TRP A 176 5.60 3.87 12.73
N ALA A 177 5.62 2.55 12.44
CA ALA A 177 4.39 1.77 12.36
C ALA A 177 3.60 1.78 13.68
N GLY A 178 4.29 1.72 14.83
CA GLY A 178 3.70 1.82 16.15
C GLY A 178 2.98 3.16 16.37
N LEU A 179 3.63 4.27 16.04
CA LEU A 179 3.04 5.62 16.13
C LEU A 179 1.81 5.77 15.22
N GLN A 180 1.89 5.32 13.97
CA GLN A 180 0.76 5.34 13.05
C GLN A 180 -0.41 4.52 13.58
N ASN A 181 -0.17 3.30 14.05
CA ASN A 181 -1.20 2.42 14.59
C ASN A 181 -1.86 2.98 15.85
N ALA A 182 -1.08 3.57 16.75
CA ALA A 182 -1.61 4.21 17.95
C ALA A 182 -2.49 5.42 17.61
N ALA A 183 -2.12 6.23 16.60
CA ALA A 183 -2.95 7.34 16.16
C ALA A 183 -4.22 6.89 15.45
N LEU A 184 -4.14 5.87 14.59
CA LEU A 184 -5.32 5.25 13.98
C LEU A 184 -6.29 4.70 15.04
N GLU A 185 -5.77 4.09 16.10
CA GLU A 185 -6.56 3.61 17.23
C GLU A 185 -7.25 4.76 17.98
N ARG A 186 -6.52 5.83 18.32
CA ARG A 186 -7.10 7.03 18.96
C ARG A 186 -8.22 7.66 18.12
N ALA A 187 -8.08 7.61 16.79
CA ALA A 187 -9.07 8.08 15.84
C ALA A 187 -10.22 7.08 15.57
N ALA A 188 -10.27 5.96 16.29
CA ALA A 188 -11.24 4.88 16.10
C ALA A 188 -11.28 4.30 14.67
N VAL A 189 -10.15 4.38 13.96
CA VAL A 189 -9.96 3.74 12.65
C VAL A 189 -9.55 2.29 12.89
N LEU A 190 -10.23 1.34 12.25
CA LEU A 190 -9.95 -0.11 12.44
C LEU A 190 -8.69 -0.58 11.71
N GLU A 191 -8.30 0.11 10.64
CA GLU A 191 -7.15 -0.26 9.83
C GLU A 191 -5.84 -0.13 10.61
N ARG A 192 -4.88 -1.00 10.31
CA ARG A 192 -3.54 -0.99 10.88
C ARG A 192 -2.51 -1.14 9.77
N VAL A 193 -1.33 -0.62 10.02
CA VAL A 193 -0.15 -0.71 9.15
C VAL A 193 0.85 -1.70 9.71
N ASP A 194 1.62 -2.32 8.82
CA ASP A 194 2.74 -3.18 9.18
C ASP A 194 3.93 -2.86 8.27
N HIS A 195 5.09 -2.72 8.88
CA HIS A 195 6.33 -2.33 8.22
C HIS A 195 7.10 -3.49 7.60
N ARG A 196 6.80 -4.71 8.06
CA ARG A 196 7.50 -5.94 7.68
C ARG A 196 7.17 -6.32 6.24
N SER A 197 7.94 -7.24 5.67
CA SER A 197 7.66 -7.76 4.34
C SER A 197 6.30 -8.47 4.29
N LEU A 198 5.68 -8.54 3.10
CA LEU A 198 4.45 -9.29 2.89
C LEU A 198 4.60 -10.77 3.29
N GLU A 199 5.78 -11.35 3.05
CA GLU A 199 6.12 -12.71 3.44
C GLU A 199 6.05 -12.90 4.97
N THR A 200 6.74 -12.04 5.74
CA THR A 200 6.71 -12.12 7.21
C THR A 200 5.31 -11.85 7.77
N GLN A 201 4.56 -10.93 7.18
CA GLN A 201 3.17 -10.68 7.57
C GLN A 201 2.29 -11.92 7.33
N ARG A 202 2.50 -12.60 6.19
CA ARG A 202 1.77 -13.82 5.81
C ARG A 202 2.08 -14.97 6.76
N GLU A 203 3.35 -15.19 7.10
CA GLU A 203 3.74 -16.19 8.09
C GLU A 203 3.06 -15.94 9.44
N ALA A 204 3.10 -14.70 9.92
CA ALA A 204 2.43 -14.33 11.16
C ALA A 204 0.90 -14.50 11.08
N ALA A 205 0.28 -14.29 9.92
CA ALA A 205 -1.15 -14.55 9.73
C ALA A 205 -1.46 -16.06 9.80
N LEU A 206 -0.63 -16.90 9.18
CA LEU A 206 -0.75 -18.37 9.26
C LEU A 206 -0.60 -18.88 10.70
N GLU A 207 0.37 -18.35 11.45
CA GLU A 207 0.58 -18.70 12.87
C GLU A 207 -0.63 -18.37 13.75
N ARG A 208 -1.35 -17.29 13.43
CA ARG A 208 -2.61 -16.91 14.10
C ARG A 208 -3.83 -17.69 13.59
N GLY A 209 -3.67 -18.56 12.59
CA GLY A 209 -4.76 -19.27 11.94
C GLY A 209 -5.63 -18.41 11.02
N ASP A 210 -5.18 -17.20 10.66
CA ASP A 210 -5.90 -16.31 9.75
C ASP A 210 -5.54 -16.62 8.29
N ALA A 211 -6.11 -17.71 7.78
CA ALA A 211 -5.89 -18.16 6.41
C ALA A 211 -6.36 -17.15 5.35
N LEU A 212 -7.38 -16.33 5.66
CA LEU A 212 -7.88 -15.29 4.75
C LEU A 212 -6.88 -14.14 4.65
N GLU A 213 -6.34 -13.67 5.76
CA GLU A 213 -5.28 -12.64 5.74
C GLU A 213 -4.00 -13.16 5.08
N ALA A 214 -3.59 -14.40 5.39
CA ALA A 214 -2.41 -15.01 4.77
C ALA A 214 -2.52 -15.07 3.23
N GLU A 215 -3.69 -15.44 2.72
CA GLU A 215 -3.96 -15.46 1.28
C GLU A 215 -3.97 -14.04 0.67
N ALA A 216 -4.45 -13.03 1.40
CA ALA A 216 -4.42 -11.64 0.96
C ALA A 216 -2.98 -11.09 0.82
N LEU A 217 -2.09 -11.60 1.65
CA LEU A 217 -0.68 -11.21 1.72
C LEU A 217 0.21 -12.03 0.78
N ASP A 218 -0.26 -13.16 0.24
CA ASP A 218 0.43 -13.99 -0.76
C ASP A 218 0.37 -13.35 -2.16
N ARG A 219 1.06 -12.21 -2.29
CA ARG A 219 1.09 -11.42 -3.53
C ARG A 219 2.42 -10.71 -3.70
N ASP A 220 2.72 -10.37 -4.94
CA ASP A 220 3.87 -9.54 -5.25
C ASP A 220 3.67 -8.10 -4.77
N PRO A 221 4.75 -7.42 -4.31
CA PRO A 221 4.72 -6.00 -4.06
C PRO A 221 4.32 -5.20 -5.31
N GLU A 222 3.60 -4.10 -5.12
CA GLU A 222 3.20 -3.24 -6.23
C GLU A 222 4.43 -2.65 -6.94
N LEU A 223 4.45 -2.74 -8.27
CA LEU A 223 5.55 -2.24 -9.08
C LEU A 223 5.62 -0.70 -9.03
N LYS A 224 6.82 -0.15 -8.82
CA LYS A 224 7.04 1.29 -8.91
C LYS A 224 7.09 1.75 -10.38
N LEU A 225 6.08 2.51 -10.80
CA LEU A 225 5.98 3.05 -12.17
C LEU A 225 7.19 3.91 -12.56
N GLY A 226 7.61 4.81 -11.66
CA GLY A 226 8.65 5.79 -11.92
C GLY A 226 8.10 7.11 -12.50
N PRO A 227 8.90 8.20 -12.52
CA PRO A 227 8.40 9.54 -12.86
C PRO A 227 7.78 9.66 -14.25
N ALA A 228 8.45 9.14 -15.28
CA ALA A 228 8.00 9.22 -16.67
C ALA A 228 6.68 8.47 -16.90
N ALA A 229 6.62 7.19 -16.50
CA ALA A 229 5.39 6.40 -16.60
C ALA A 229 4.25 7.03 -15.79
N ASN A 230 4.52 7.50 -14.56
CA ASN A 230 3.52 8.23 -13.77
C ASN A 230 3.00 9.49 -14.48
N ALA A 231 3.86 10.24 -15.17
CA ALA A 231 3.45 11.44 -15.88
C ALA A 231 2.55 11.11 -17.09
N ILE A 232 2.86 10.03 -17.80
CA ILE A 232 2.05 9.51 -18.92
C ILE A 232 0.68 9.07 -18.40
N GLU A 233 0.63 8.20 -17.38
CA GLU A 233 -0.65 7.70 -16.85
C GLU A 233 -1.51 8.82 -16.26
N ARG A 234 -0.93 9.79 -15.56
CA ARG A 234 -1.67 10.97 -15.07
C ARG A 234 -2.23 11.83 -16.20
N ARG A 235 -1.54 11.91 -17.34
CA ARG A 235 -2.07 12.65 -18.49
C ARG A 235 -3.28 11.93 -19.07
N GLU A 236 -3.20 10.61 -19.16
CA GLU A 236 -4.27 9.76 -19.67
C GLU A 236 -5.49 9.75 -18.75
N MET A 237 -5.30 9.60 -17.43
CA MET A 237 -6.38 9.71 -16.45
C MET A 237 -7.17 11.02 -16.61
N ARG A 238 -6.48 12.14 -16.84
CA ARG A 238 -7.12 13.45 -17.07
C ARG A 238 -7.84 13.53 -18.40
N ALA A 239 -7.30 12.91 -19.45
CA ALA A 239 -7.98 12.83 -20.73
C ALA A 239 -9.28 12.03 -20.57
N ALA A 240 -9.21 10.88 -19.90
CA ALA A 240 -10.35 10.04 -19.61
C ALA A 240 -11.44 10.78 -18.82
N GLU A 241 -11.06 11.47 -17.75
CA GLU A 241 -11.98 12.26 -16.93
C GLU A 241 -12.66 13.39 -17.71
N ARG A 242 -11.90 14.16 -18.51
CA ARG A 242 -12.47 15.24 -19.34
C ARG A 242 -13.42 14.72 -20.41
N GLU A 243 -13.15 13.54 -20.94
CA GLU A 243 -13.94 12.89 -21.97
C GLU A 243 -15.11 12.07 -21.40
N GLY A 244 -15.21 11.96 -20.06
CA GLY A 244 -16.25 11.17 -19.39
C GLY A 244 -16.14 9.66 -19.66
N ARG A 245 -14.94 9.16 -20.01
CA ARG A 245 -14.68 7.74 -20.26
C ARG A 245 -13.97 7.10 -19.09
N THR A 246 -14.07 5.77 -19.01
CA THR A 246 -13.27 4.98 -18.08
C THR A 246 -11.80 5.08 -18.45
N TYR A 247 -10.95 5.29 -17.44
CA TYR A 247 -9.50 5.28 -17.60
C TYR A 247 -9.00 3.86 -17.92
N GLU A 248 -8.13 3.78 -18.93
CA GLU A 248 -7.36 2.59 -19.26
C GLU A 248 -5.86 2.92 -19.21
N PRO A 249 -5.02 2.04 -18.65
CA PRO A 249 -3.59 2.27 -18.56
C PRO A 249 -2.92 2.25 -19.93
N VAL A 250 -2.03 3.20 -20.19
CA VAL A 250 -1.37 3.37 -21.50
C VAL A 250 0.09 2.92 -21.51
N THR A 251 0.67 2.63 -20.35
CA THR A 251 2.01 2.06 -20.24
C THR A 251 1.95 0.60 -19.80
N GLU A 252 2.91 -0.21 -20.23
CA GLU A 252 3.02 -1.62 -19.84
C GLU A 252 3.06 -1.79 -18.30
N ARG A 253 3.89 -0.98 -17.63
CA ARG A 253 3.95 -0.99 -16.16
C ARG A 253 2.64 -0.53 -15.52
N GLY A 254 1.98 0.47 -16.13
CA GLY A 254 0.66 0.94 -15.70
C GLY A 254 -0.39 -0.16 -15.78
N ALA A 255 -0.38 -0.96 -16.85
CA ALA A 255 -1.29 -2.08 -17.03
C ALA A 255 -1.11 -3.14 -15.93
N VAL A 256 0.14 -3.49 -15.60
CA VAL A 256 0.45 -4.43 -14.51
C VAL A 256 -0.05 -3.90 -13.16
N VAL A 257 0.24 -2.63 -12.84
CA VAL A 257 -0.20 -2.01 -11.57
C VAL A 257 -1.73 -1.91 -11.51
N TYR A 258 -2.37 -1.51 -12.61
CA TYR A 258 -3.82 -1.41 -12.70
C TYR A 258 -4.50 -2.77 -12.49
N ALA A 259 -4.03 -3.81 -13.17
CA ALA A 259 -4.53 -5.17 -13.01
C ALA A 259 -4.35 -5.70 -11.58
N ALA A 260 -3.19 -5.49 -10.97
CA ALA A 260 -2.93 -5.88 -9.58
C ALA A 260 -3.87 -5.16 -8.59
N ARG A 261 -4.14 -3.87 -8.81
CA ARG A 261 -5.09 -3.10 -7.98
C ARG A 261 -6.52 -3.59 -8.15
N GLN A 262 -6.96 -3.89 -9.37
CA GLN A 262 -8.29 -4.46 -9.64
C GLN A 262 -8.46 -5.83 -8.97
N ALA A 263 -7.49 -6.72 -9.14
CA ALA A 263 -7.49 -8.03 -8.48
C ALA A 263 -7.56 -7.91 -6.95
N ARG A 264 -6.84 -6.94 -6.37
CA ARG A 264 -6.90 -6.66 -4.92
C ARG A 264 -8.27 -6.16 -4.47
N THR A 265 -8.91 -5.27 -5.24
CA THR A 265 -10.26 -4.79 -4.93
C THR A 265 -11.26 -5.94 -4.93
N VAL A 266 -11.24 -6.79 -5.96
CA VAL A 266 -12.10 -7.98 -6.05
C VAL A 266 -11.84 -8.93 -4.89
N TYR A 267 -10.58 -9.22 -4.58
CA TYR A 267 -10.21 -10.07 -3.46
C TYR A 267 -10.74 -9.55 -2.13
N ASN A 268 -10.55 -8.25 -1.85
CA ASN A 268 -10.98 -7.63 -0.60
C ASN A 268 -12.51 -7.63 -0.46
N ASP A 269 -13.24 -7.40 -1.55
CA ASP A 269 -14.70 -7.49 -1.56
C ASP A 269 -15.17 -8.92 -1.27
N MET A 270 -14.59 -9.93 -1.93
CA MET A 270 -14.94 -11.33 -1.67
C MET A 270 -14.59 -11.75 -0.23
N ARG A 271 -13.42 -11.36 0.28
CA ARG A 271 -13.02 -11.59 1.68
C ARG A 271 -14.02 -10.96 2.65
N ALA A 272 -14.41 -9.72 2.42
CA ALA A 272 -15.40 -9.02 3.22
C ALA A 272 -16.75 -9.76 3.29
N ARG A 273 -17.22 -10.32 2.17
CA ARG A 273 -18.43 -11.15 2.12
C ARG A 273 -18.27 -12.45 2.89
N VAL A 274 -17.12 -13.12 2.78
CA VAL A 274 -16.83 -14.35 3.54
C VAL A 274 -16.83 -14.08 5.05
N LEU A 275 -16.20 -13.00 5.49
CA LEU A 275 -16.17 -12.62 6.91
C LEU A 275 -17.57 -12.32 7.43
N ALA A 276 -18.39 -11.57 6.69
CA ALA A 276 -19.78 -11.29 7.05
C ALA A 276 -20.62 -12.57 7.19
N ALA A 277 -20.42 -13.54 6.27
CA ALA A 277 -21.08 -14.83 6.33
C ALA A 277 -20.68 -15.60 7.60
N ARG A 278 -19.39 -15.65 7.92
CA ARG A 278 -18.85 -16.34 9.11
C ARG A 278 -19.39 -15.74 10.40
N GLU A 279 -19.31 -14.41 10.54
CA GLU A 279 -19.80 -13.69 11.71
C GLU A 279 -21.29 -13.89 11.92
N THR A 280 -22.09 -13.72 10.86
CA THR A 280 -23.54 -13.94 10.92
C THR A 280 -23.85 -15.39 11.28
N TYR A 281 -23.18 -16.37 10.67
CA TYR A 281 -23.39 -17.77 11.02
C TYR A 281 -23.13 -18.04 12.50
N ALA A 282 -22.02 -17.54 13.05
CA ALA A 282 -21.67 -17.71 14.46
C ALA A 282 -22.72 -17.09 15.38
N LEU A 283 -23.14 -15.85 15.12
CA LEU A 283 -24.18 -15.17 15.90
C LEU A 283 -25.52 -15.93 15.89
N GLU A 284 -25.94 -16.46 14.75
CA GLU A 284 -27.18 -17.21 14.62
C GLU A 284 -27.12 -18.55 15.37
N ARG A 285 -25.95 -19.19 15.35
CA ARG A 285 -25.68 -20.43 16.09
C ARG A 285 -25.66 -20.20 17.60
N ASP A 286 -25.04 -19.11 18.06
CA ASP A 286 -25.02 -18.71 19.46
C ASP A 286 -26.41 -18.33 19.97
N ALA A 287 -27.26 -17.79 19.08
CA ALA A 287 -28.69 -17.56 19.34
C ALA A 287 -29.55 -18.84 19.34
N GLY A 288 -28.93 -20.02 19.16
CA GLY A 288 -29.60 -21.33 19.23
C GLY A 288 -30.34 -21.74 17.96
N ARG A 289 -30.08 -21.09 16.80
CA ARG A 289 -30.76 -21.45 15.55
C ARG A 289 -30.18 -22.72 14.90
N ASP A 290 -31.00 -23.40 14.12
CA ASP A 290 -30.60 -24.59 13.38
C ASP A 290 -29.58 -24.28 12.27
N ARG A 291 -28.90 -25.31 11.75
CA ARG A 291 -27.83 -25.15 10.74
C ARG A 291 -28.34 -24.53 9.44
N VAL A 292 -29.57 -24.84 9.02
CA VAL A 292 -30.14 -24.39 7.75
C VAL A 292 -30.52 -22.92 7.83
N SER A 293 -31.22 -22.51 8.90
CA SER A 293 -31.58 -21.10 9.10
C SER A 293 -30.36 -20.21 9.28
N SER A 294 -29.37 -20.67 10.06
CA SER A 294 -28.08 -19.97 10.24
C SER A 294 -27.32 -19.84 8.91
N GLY A 295 -27.30 -20.90 8.09
CA GLY A 295 -26.68 -20.89 6.76
C GLY A 295 -27.37 -19.92 5.80
N LEU A 296 -28.70 -19.87 5.81
CA LEU A 296 -29.48 -18.95 4.98
C LEU A 296 -29.24 -17.48 5.38
N ALA A 297 -29.15 -17.20 6.69
CA ALA A 297 -28.81 -15.88 7.21
C ALA A 297 -27.40 -15.45 6.79
N ALA A 298 -26.41 -16.34 6.89
CA ALA A 298 -25.04 -16.10 6.44
C ALA A 298 -24.95 -15.79 4.94
N LEU A 299 -25.69 -16.53 4.10
CA LEU A 299 -25.76 -16.27 2.66
C LEU A 299 -26.38 -14.89 2.35
N ARG A 300 -27.43 -14.51 3.08
CA ARG A 300 -28.03 -13.17 2.95
C ARG A 300 -27.06 -12.07 3.38
N ALA A 301 -26.31 -12.27 4.46
CA ALA A 301 -25.29 -11.31 4.90
C ALA A 301 -24.16 -11.15 3.87
N ALA A 302 -23.72 -12.25 3.26
CA ALA A 302 -22.74 -12.23 2.19
C ALA A 302 -23.24 -11.51 0.92
N ALA A 303 -24.52 -11.70 0.57
CA ALA A 303 -25.16 -11.06 -0.59
C ALA A 303 -25.55 -9.59 -0.33
N GLY A 304 -25.85 -9.24 0.91
CA GLY A 304 -26.34 -7.92 1.32
C GLY A 304 -25.26 -6.86 1.47
N ARG A 305 -23.97 -7.23 1.55
CA ARG A 305 -22.88 -6.26 1.38
C ARG A 305 -22.81 -5.85 -0.10
N GLN A 306 -23.56 -4.82 -0.49
CA GLN A 306 -23.16 -4.01 -1.64
C GLN A 306 -21.81 -3.38 -1.31
N GLY A 307 -20.82 -3.61 -2.16
CA GLY A 307 -19.47 -3.07 -1.99
C GLY A 307 -19.51 -1.55 -1.84
N LEU A 308 -18.63 -1.02 -1.00
CA LEU A 308 -18.31 0.42 -0.99
C LEU A 308 -17.72 0.78 -2.36
N GLY A 309 -18.55 1.32 -3.25
CA GLY A 309 -18.15 1.92 -4.52
C GLY A 309 -18.93 1.40 -5.72
N ASP A 310 -19.39 2.34 -6.56
CA ASP A 310 -19.99 2.16 -7.89
C ASP A 310 -19.05 1.44 -8.88
N GLY A 311 -18.73 0.17 -8.60
CA GLY A 311 -17.78 -0.65 -9.35
C GLY A 311 -18.45 -1.80 -10.11
N HIS A 312 -19.78 -1.87 -10.15
CA HIS A 312 -20.51 -2.98 -10.78
C HIS A 312 -20.17 -3.19 -12.26
N SER A 313 -19.67 -2.16 -12.96
CA SER A 313 -19.20 -2.26 -14.35
C SER A 313 -17.77 -2.82 -14.52
N LEU A 314 -16.96 -2.88 -13.46
CA LEU A 314 -15.54 -3.25 -13.54
C LEU A 314 -15.28 -4.73 -13.18
N VAL A 315 -16.23 -5.37 -12.50
CA VAL A 315 -16.10 -6.75 -12.01
C VAL A 315 -16.11 -7.78 -13.14
N GLU A 316 -16.90 -7.57 -14.20
CA GLU A 316 -16.93 -8.49 -15.36
C GLU A 316 -15.69 -8.40 -16.26
N GLY A 317 -14.99 -7.27 -16.24
CA GLY A 317 -13.76 -7.07 -17.01
C GLY A 317 -12.54 -7.76 -16.36
N ALA A 318 -12.44 -7.70 -15.03
CA ALA A 318 -11.28 -8.22 -14.30
C ALA A 318 -11.18 -9.76 -14.33
N GLU A 319 -12.30 -10.49 -14.35
CA GLU A 319 -12.30 -11.95 -14.54
C GLU A 319 -11.82 -12.37 -15.94
N LYS A 320 -11.97 -11.50 -16.95
CA LYS A 320 -11.55 -11.78 -18.34
C LYS A 320 -10.11 -11.41 -18.63
N THR A 321 -9.54 -10.42 -17.93
CA THR A 321 -8.18 -9.91 -18.19
C THR A 321 -7.11 -10.48 -17.26
N ALA A 322 -7.51 -11.14 -16.16
CA ALA A 322 -6.57 -11.87 -15.31
C ALA A 322 -6.20 -13.19 -15.99
N GLU A 323 -5.13 -13.19 -16.80
CA GLU A 323 -4.43 -14.42 -17.12
C GLU A 323 -4.13 -15.19 -15.82
N PRO A 324 -4.26 -16.52 -15.81
CA PRO A 324 -4.15 -17.32 -14.60
C PRO A 324 -2.73 -17.26 -14.07
N LEU A 325 -2.47 -16.35 -13.12
CA LEU A 325 -1.29 -16.36 -12.28
C LEU A 325 -1.36 -17.62 -11.39
N ALA A 326 -0.87 -18.73 -11.94
CA ALA A 326 -0.40 -19.99 -11.37
C ALA A 326 -1.19 -20.75 -10.27
N ARG A 327 -2.31 -20.25 -9.70
CA ARG A 327 -2.95 -20.87 -8.52
C ARG A 327 -4.50 -20.84 -8.49
N GLY A 328 -5.15 -20.92 -9.66
CA GLY A 328 -6.63 -20.93 -9.76
C GLY A 328 -7.26 -19.54 -9.54
N SER A 329 -8.57 -19.42 -9.78
CA SER A 329 -9.32 -18.17 -9.62
C SER A 329 -9.41 -17.73 -8.15
N ILE A 330 -9.54 -16.42 -7.90
CA ILE A 330 -9.72 -15.86 -6.54
C ILE A 330 -10.87 -16.58 -5.81
N ARG A 331 -11.94 -16.89 -6.54
CA ARG A 331 -13.11 -17.62 -6.06
C ARG A 331 -12.75 -19.02 -5.56
N GLU A 332 -11.96 -19.79 -6.31
CA GLU A 332 -11.54 -21.14 -5.93
C GLU A 332 -10.66 -21.13 -4.68
N ARG A 333 -9.73 -20.18 -4.58
CA ARG A 333 -8.83 -20.06 -3.42
C ARG A 333 -9.60 -19.75 -2.14
N LEU A 334 -10.51 -18.77 -2.18
CA LEU A 334 -11.37 -18.43 -1.03
C LEU A 334 -12.34 -19.56 -0.67
N ALA A 335 -12.93 -20.23 -1.66
CA ALA A 335 -13.79 -21.39 -1.43
C ALA A 335 -13.03 -22.53 -0.74
N GLY A 336 -11.77 -22.77 -1.12
CA GLY A 336 -10.89 -23.74 -0.48
C GLY A 336 -10.59 -23.42 0.99
N ILE A 337 -10.40 -22.16 1.35
CA ILE A 337 -10.19 -21.72 2.74
C ILE A 337 -11.46 -21.92 3.57
N VAL A 338 -12.61 -21.49 3.05
CA VAL A 338 -13.91 -21.70 3.72
C VAL A 338 -14.20 -23.19 3.89
N ALA A 339 -13.89 -24.04 2.91
CA ALA A 339 -14.15 -25.46 3.01
C ALA A 339 -13.34 -26.16 4.12
N ARG A 340 -12.10 -25.70 4.39
CA ARG A 340 -11.25 -26.26 5.44
C ARG A 340 -11.70 -25.82 6.83
N ASP A 341 -12.08 -24.56 6.99
CA ASP A 341 -12.43 -23.98 8.29
C ASP A 341 -13.79 -24.43 8.82
N VAL A 342 -14.77 -24.68 7.94
CA VAL A 342 -16.13 -25.07 8.34
C VAL A 342 -16.29 -26.60 8.39
N GLY A 343 -15.21 -27.38 8.29
CA GLY A 343 -15.31 -28.84 8.25
C GLY A 343 -16.25 -29.28 7.12
N ALA A 344 -16.01 -28.83 5.88
CA ALA A 344 -16.96 -28.98 4.77
C ALA A 344 -17.30 -30.42 4.37
N THR A 345 -16.62 -31.42 4.93
CA THR A 345 -17.05 -32.83 4.87
C THR A 345 -18.39 -33.05 5.57
N GLU A 346 -18.67 -32.37 6.68
CA GLU A 346 -19.96 -32.48 7.39
C GLU A 346 -21.06 -31.61 6.76
N LEU A 347 -20.74 -30.40 6.29
CA LEU A 347 -21.74 -29.54 5.63
C LEU A 347 -22.17 -30.07 4.25
N LYS A 348 -21.25 -30.65 3.46
CA LYS A 348 -21.64 -31.28 2.18
C LYS A 348 -22.48 -32.53 2.41
N ALA A 349 -22.18 -33.31 3.45
CA ALA A 349 -22.96 -34.48 3.83
C ALA A 349 -24.37 -34.08 4.30
N ASP A 350 -24.49 -33.04 5.14
CA ASP A 350 -25.78 -32.55 5.63
C ASP A 350 -26.63 -31.90 4.52
N VAL A 351 -26.03 -31.15 3.60
CA VAL A 351 -26.75 -30.53 2.48
C VAL A 351 -27.21 -31.58 1.47
N GLU A 352 -26.42 -32.62 1.22
CA GLU A 352 -26.81 -33.74 0.35
C GLU A 352 -27.87 -34.64 1.00
N ASP A 353 -27.78 -34.92 2.32
CA ASP A 353 -28.81 -35.62 3.09
C ASP A 353 -30.10 -34.80 3.16
N THR A 354 -30.02 -33.49 3.35
CA THR A 354 -31.19 -32.59 3.34
C THR A 354 -31.81 -32.51 1.94
N ARG A 355 -30.99 -32.47 0.88
CA ARG A 355 -31.45 -32.53 -0.52
C ARG A 355 -32.11 -33.87 -0.82
N GLN A 356 -31.57 -34.99 -0.35
CA GLN A 356 -32.16 -36.32 -0.51
C GLN A 356 -33.46 -36.45 0.28
N ARG A 357 -33.56 -35.89 1.49
CA ARG A 357 -34.80 -35.81 2.27
C ARG A 357 -35.86 -34.94 1.58
N LEU A 358 -35.46 -33.83 0.97
CA LEU A 358 -36.35 -32.96 0.21
C LEU A 358 -36.86 -33.65 -1.06
N VAL A 359 -35.98 -34.35 -1.79
CA VAL A 359 -36.33 -35.15 -2.98
C VAL A 359 -37.22 -36.34 -2.61
N SER A 360 -36.99 -36.98 -1.46
CA SER A 360 -37.83 -38.08 -0.96
C SER A 360 -39.21 -37.58 -0.47
N ALA A 361 -39.26 -36.38 0.12
CA ALA A 361 -40.50 -35.72 0.53
C ALA A 361 -41.32 -35.20 -0.66
N LEU A 362 -40.65 -34.72 -1.72
CA LEU A 362 -41.29 -34.24 -2.95
C LEU A 362 -41.57 -35.36 -3.96
N GLY A 363 -40.98 -36.55 -3.80
CA GLY A 363 -41.18 -37.74 -4.64
C GLY A 363 -42.41 -38.58 -4.29
N ARG A 364 -43.22 -38.19 -3.29
CA ARG A 364 -44.50 -38.83 -2.96
C ARG A 364 -45.69 -37.90 -3.25
N ALA A 365 -45.87 -37.54 -4.52
CA ALA A 365 -47.13 -37.02 -5.04
C ALA A 365 -47.32 -37.47 -6.51
N VAL A 366 -48.01 -38.59 -6.67
CA VAL A 366 -48.96 -39.06 -7.73
C VAL A 366 -48.80 -38.55 -9.19
N PRO A 367 -48.97 -39.44 -10.22
CA PRO A 367 -48.37 -39.31 -11.54
C PRO A 367 -49.20 -38.48 -12.53
N VAL A 368 -48.54 -37.93 -13.56
CA VAL A 368 -49.20 -37.38 -14.75
C VAL A 368 -48.79 -38.19 -15.98
N LYS A 369 -49.80 -38.63 -16.72
CA LYS A 369 -49.74 -39.39 -17.97
C LYS A 369 -49.05 -38.60 -19.10
N GLY A 370 -48.15 -39.29 -19.79
CA GLY A 370 -48.02 -39.34 -21.26
C GLY A 370 -47.69 -38.06 -22.02
N THR A 371 -46.48 -38.01 -22.58
CA THR A 371 -46.25 -37.98 -24.05
C THR A 371 -44.76 -38.20 -24.30
N GLU A 372 -44.44 -39.28 -25.00
CA GLU A 372 -43.13 -39.55 -25.61
C GLU A 372 -42.87 -38.55 -26.74
N ILE A 373 -41.66 -37.97 -26.79
CA ILE A 373 -41.03 -37.54 -28.04
C ILE A 373 -39.53 -37.88 -27.94
N GLU A 374 -39.07 -38.54 -29.00
CA GLU A 374 -37.81 -39.25 -29.19
C GLU A 374 -36.57 -38.35 -29.23
N LEU A 375 -35.45 -38.95 -28.82
CA LEU A 375 -34.09 -38.45 -29.02
C LEU A 375 -33.60 -38.88 -30.40
N GLU A 376 -33.13 -37.93 -31.22
CA GLU A 376 -32.25 -38.23 -32.35
C GLU A 376 -30.84 -37.69 -32.09
N ASP A 377 -29.91 -38.63 -31.98
CA ASP A 377 -28.46 -38.45 -32.06
C ASP A 377 -28.04 -37.98 -33.47
N GLY A 378 -27.02 -37.14 -33.55
CA GLY A 378 -26.57 -36.58 -34.83
C GLY A 378 -25.14 -36.02 -34.84
N ASP A 379 -24.18 -36.95 -34.84
CA ASP A 379 -22.91 -37.01 -35.57
C ASP A 379 -21.85 -35.89 -35.45
N GLU A 380 -20.65 -36.35 -35.10
CA GLU A 380 -19.37 -35.66 -35.18
C GLU A 380 -19.00 -35.31 -36.62
N ARG A 381 -18.31 -34.18 -36.84
CA ARG A 381 -17.27 -34.13 -37.87
C ARG A 381 -16.24 -33.02 -37.70
N ASP A 382 -15.01 -33.49 -37.86
CA ASP A 382 -13.67 -32.92 -37.75
C ASP A 382 -13.36 -31.87 -38.85
N GLY A 383 -12.39 -30.98 -38.61
CA GLY A 383 -12.02 -29.94 -39.58
C GLY A 383 -10.88 -29.00 -39.14
N LYS A 384 -9.65 -29.50 -39.18
CA LYS A 384 -8.39 -28.78 -38.90
C LYS A 384 -8.07 -27.61 -39.85
N GLU A 385 -7.20 -26.74 -39.32
CA GLU A 385 -6.02 -26.12 -39.97
C GLU A 385 -6.16 -24.72 -40.63
N LYS A 386 -5.46 -23.71 -40.08
CA LYS A 386 -4.18 -23.20 -40.65
C LYS A 386 -3.54 -22.12 -39.79
N VAL A 387 -2.35 -22.45 -39.31
CA VAL A 387 -1.33 -21.54 -38.73
C VAL A 387 -0.63 -20.81 -39.89
N ARG A 388 -0.45 -19.50 -39.76
CA ARG A 388 0.53 -18.72 -40.54
C ARG A 388 1.45 -17.97 -39.59
N GLN A 389 2.70 -18.43 -39.55
CA GLN A 389 3.85 -17.69 -39.02
C GLN A 389 4.18 -16.50 -39.93
N ARG A 390 4.57 -15.38 -39.32
CA ARG A 390 5.46 -14.41 -39.95
C ARG A 390 6.40 -13.84 -38.88
N GLU A 391 7.67 -14.18 -39.02
CA GLU A 391 8.82 -13.60 -38.31
C GLU A 391 9.02 -12.13 -38.70
N GLY A 392 9.63 -11.33 -37.82
CA GLY A 392 10.07 -9.98 -38.19
C GLY A 392 10.71 -9.12 -37.10
N ARG A 393 11.94 -9.49 -36.69
CA ARG A 393 13.10 -8.64 -36.36
C ARG A 393 13.05 -7.56 -35.25
N SER A 394 14.10 -7.69 -34.44
CA SER A 394 14.78 -6.76 -33.53
C SER A 394 15.02 -5.33 -34.04
N LEU A 395 15.06 -4.39 -33.09
CA LEU A 395 15.94 -3.22 -32.89
C LEU A 395 15.45 -2.61 -31.55
N GLY A 396 16.25 -2.31 -30.53
CA GLY A 396 17.46 -1.50 -30.49
C GLY A 396 17.22 -0.47 -29.37
N ASP A 397 18.19 -0.36 -28.45
CA ASP A 397 18.15 0.50 -27.27
C ASP A 397 17.83 1.97 -27.60
N ASP A 398 17.05 2.65 -26.75
CA ASP A 398 17.36 4.06 -26.48
C ASP A 398 16.89 4.54 -25.09
N THR A 399 17.85 5.12 -24.39
CA THR A 399 17.75 5.70 -23.05
C THR A 399 17.47 7.20 -23.17
N GLY A 400 16.37 7.69 -22.61
CA GLY A 400 16.07 9.13 -22.60
C GLY A 400 15.27 9.57 -21.37
N TRP A 401 15.97 10.07 -20.35
CA TRP A 401 15.37 10.79 -19.23
C TRP A 401 15.34 12.29 -19.53
N SER A 402 14.17 12.92 -19.44
CA SER A 402 14.04 14.38 -19.34
C SER A 402 12.76 14.74 -18.59
N ILE A 403 12.93 15.66 -17.63
CA ILE A 403 11.95 16.46 -16.87
C ILE A 403 11.40 15.81 -15.59
#